data_AF-A0A923XK25-F1
#
_entry.id   AF-A0A923XK25-F1
#
_cell.length_a   1.000
_cell.length_b   1.000
_cell.length_c   1.000
_cell.angle_alpha   90.00
_cell.angle_beta   90.00
_cell.angle_gamma   90.00
#
_symmetry.space_group_name_H-M   'P 1'
#
loop_
_entity.id
_entity.type
_entity.pdbx_description
1 polymer ?
#
loop_
_entity_poly.entity_id
_entity_poly.type
_entity_poly.pdbx_seq_one_letter_code
_entity_poly.pdbx_strand_id
1 'polypeptide(L)'
;MSNSLMLWSIAALLLFWSVGAYNRLVRLRADANSAYTALALELTRQAELVHASLPASMIHTGLTQPGDLLDEVTELWSGLRAAATQLTISLAAMRPRPLDPDAAATLSEARDVLTNAWIRVSQEANDLAGSSIPEKLERQWRELSSQSRAAAERFNNAVIRYNGAIRQFPALLLAGLFAFKPARGIRAGS
;
A
#
# COMPACT_ATOMS: atom_id res chain seq x y z
N MET A 1 -56.87 8.94 -12.40
CA MET A 1 -56.48 7.84 -11.50
C MET A 1 -55.28 7.06 -12.07
N SER A 2 -55.33 6.57 -13.30
CA SER A 2 -54.23 5.77 -13.92
C SER A 2 -52.89 6.51 -14.05
N ASN A 3 -52.89 7.81 -14.38
CA ASN A 3 -51.66 8.61 -14.49
C ASN A 3 -50.91 8.75 -13.15
N SER A 4 -51.63 8.86 -12.03
CA SER A 4 -51.00 8.96 -10.69
C SER A 4 -50.38 7.63 -10.28
N LEU A 5 -51.07 6.51 -10.51
CA LEU A 5 -50.54 5.18 -10.22
C LEU A 5 -49.27 4.89 -11.04
N MET A 6 -49.27 5.24 -12.33
CA MET A 6 -48.10 5.10 -13.19
C MET A 6 -46.90 5.90 -12.67
N LEU A 7 -47.11 7.17 -12.26
CA LEU A 7 -46.06 8.00 -11.67
C LEU A 7 -45.50 7.40 -10.38
N TRP A 8 -46.36 6.91 -9.48
CA TRP A 8 -45.94 6.27 -8.23
C TRP A 8 -45.17 4.97 -8.46
N SER A 9 -45.59 4.15 -9.43
CA SER A 9 -44.86 2.93 -9.80
C SER A 9 -43.45 3.24 -10.34
N ILE A 10 -43.33 4.26 -11.21
CA ILE A 10 -42.03 4.70 -11.73
C ILE A 10 -41.14 5.23 -10.60
N ALA A 11 -41.71 6.04 -9.70
CA ALA A 11 -40.98 6.58 -8.55
C ALA A 11 -40.47 5.47 -7.61
N ALA A 12 -41.31 4.47 -7.31
CA ALA A 12 -40.92 3.33 -6.49
C ALA A 12 -39.80 2.50 -7.14
N LEU A 13 -39.86 2.29 -8.46
CA LEU A 13 -38.82 1.59 -9.22
C LEU A 13 -37.48 2.33 -9.14
N LEU A 14 -37.49 3.66 -9.37
CA LEU A 14 -36.30 4.49 -9.28
C LEU A 14 -35.69 4.49 -7.88
N LEU A 15 -36.54 4.52 -6.83
CA LEU A 15 -36.09 4.49 -5.44
C LEU A 15 -35.41 3.15 -5.13
N PHE A 16 -36.07 2.03 -5.42
CA PHE A 16 -35.52 0.70 -5.16
C PHE A 16 -34.19 0.48 -5.90
N TRP A 17 -34.14 0.92 -7.15
CA TRP A 17 -32.94 0.82 -7.99
C TRP A 17 -31.79 1.72 -7.48
N SER A 18 -32.08 2.92 -7.01
CA SER A 18 -31.09 3.83 -6.40
C SER A 18 -30.50 3.25 -5.12
N VAL A 19 -31.34 2.66 -4.26
CA VAL A 19 -30.89 1.96 -3.04
C VAL A 19 -29.99 0.77 -3.39
N GLY A 20 -30.37 -0.01 -4.41
CA GLY A 20 -29.56 -1.13 -4.89
C GLY A 20 -28.16 -0.70 -5.36
N ALA A 21 -28.07 0.38 -6.14
CA ALA A 21 -26.79 0.91 -6.61
C ALA A 21 -25.94 1.50 -5.47
N TYR A 22 -26.55 2.24 -4.52
CA TYR A 22 -25.86 2.73 -3.34
C TYR A 22 -25.26 1.59 -2.52
N ASN A 23 -26.04 0.55 -2.22
CA ASN A 23 -25.57 -0.61 -1.48
C ASN A 23 -24.42 -1.33 -2.20
N ARG A 24 -24.48 -1.43 -3.53
CA ARG A 24 -23.37 -1.97 -4.34
C ARG A 24 -22.10 -1.13 -4.19
N LEU A 25 -22.20 0.20 -4.24
CA LEU A 25 -21.04 1.09 -4.07
C LEU A 25 -20.44 0.99 -2.66
N VAL A 26 -21.29 0.95 -1.63
CA VAL A 26 -20.84 0.78 -0.24
C VAL A 26 -20.10 -0.55 -0.08
N ARG A 27 -20.62 -1.64 -0.65
CA ARG A 27 -19.96 -2.94 -0.64
C ARG A 27 -18.58 -2.89 -1.32
N LEU A 28 -18.49 -2.33 -2.53
CA LEU A 28 -17.22 -2.22 -3.24
C LEU A 28 -16.20 -1.34 -2.51
N ARG A 29 -16.65 -0.27 -1.85
CA ARG A 29 -15.82 0.55 -0.97
C ARG A 29 -15.30 -0.26 0.22
N ALA A 30 -16.16 -1.06 0.86
CA ALA A 30 -15.76 -1.93 1.96
C ALA A 30 -14.77 -3.01 1.50
N ASP A 31 -14.99 -3.62 0.32
CA ASP A 31 -14.07 -4.60 -0.28
C ASP A 31 -12.68 -3.99 -0.51
N ALA A 32 -12.63 -2.76 -1.06
CA ALA A 32 -11.36 -2.08 -1.31
C ALA A 32 -10.65 -1.68 0.00
N ASN A 33 -11.39 -1.24 1.02
CA ASN A 33 -10.83 -0.97 2.35
C ASN A 33 -10.29 -2.25 3.00
N SER A 34 -10.99 -3.37 2.89
CA SER A 34 -10.52 -4.67 3.40
C SER A 34 -9.25 -5.13 2.70
N ALA A 35 -9.18 -4.98 1.37
CA ALA A 35 -7.98 -5.29 0.60
C ALA A 35 -6.80 -4.38 0.98
N TYR A 36 -7.04 -3.10 1.28
CA TYR A 36 -6.02 -2.20 1.82
C TYR A 36 -5.52 -2.68 3.18
N THR A 37 -6.40 -3.08 4.10
CA THR A 37 -5.98 -3.57 5.43
C THR A 37 -5.04 -4.76 5.30
N ALA A 38 -5.32 -5.69 4.38
CA ALA A 38 -4.43 -6.81 4.09
C ALA A 38 -3.07 -6.36 3.54
N LEU A 39 -3.05 -5.39 2.61
CA LEU A 39 -1.82 -4.80 2.10
C LEU A 39 -1.01 -4.09 3.20
N ALA A 40 -1.67 -3.27 4.02
CA ALA A 40 -1.04 -2.52 5.10
C ALA A 40 -0.38 -3.45 6.12
N LEU A 41 -0.98 -4.61 6.40
CA LEU A 41 -0.39 -5.63 7.27
C LEU A 41 0.95 -6.14 6.72
N GLU A 42 1.00 -6.52 5.44
CA GLU A 42 2.24 -7.04 4.85
C GLU A 42 3.32 -5.96 4.73
N LEU A 43 2.96 -4.73 4.36
CA LEU A 43 3.90 -3.60 4.33
C LEU A 43 4.43 -3.25 5.73
N THR A 44 3.59 -3.36 6.76
CA THR A 44 4.01 -3.18 8.16
C THR A 44 5.03 -4.24 8.55
N ARG A 45 4.78 -5.52 8.23
CA ARG A 45 5.74 -6.61 8.49
C ARG A 45 7.07 -6.40 7.76
N GLN A 46 7.05 -5.87 6.53
CA GLN A 46 8.29 -5.52 5.81
C GLN A 46 9.08 -4.43 6.52
N ALA A 47 8.41 -3.35 6.96
CA ALA A 47 9.06 -2.28 7.71
C ALA A 47 9.60 -2.79 9.06
N GLU A 48 8.83 -3.63 9.75
CA GLU A 48 9.24 -4.26 11.01
C GLU A 48 10.44 -5.19 10.82
N LEU A 49 10.51 -5.95 9.72
CA LEU A 49 11.67 -6.78 9.40
C LEU A 49 12.94 -5.93 9.32
N VAL A 50 12.87 -4.78 8.64
CA VAL A 50 13.99 -3.83 8.52
C VAL A 50 14.35 -3.21 9.87
N HIS A 51 13.34 -2.82 10.67
CA HIS A 51 13.57 -2.25 11.99
C HIS A 51 14.16 -3.25 13.00
N ALA A 52 13.79 -4.53 12.89
CA ALA A 52 14.32 -5.61 13.71
C ALA A 52 15.70 -6.08 13.24
N SER A 53 16.02 -5.91 11.95
CA SER A 53 17.36 -6.17 11.42
C SER A 53 18.29 -4.98 11.69
N LEU A 54 18.86 -4.93 12.89
CA LEU A 54 20.16 -4.29 13.05
C LEU A 54 21.25 -5.33 12.80
N PRO A 55 22.22 -5.07 11.90
CA PRO A 55 23.37 -5.94 11.79
C PRO A 55 24.09 -6.03 13.13
N ALA A 56 24.21 -7.25 13.68
CA ALA A 56 25.04 -7.49 14.86
C ALA A 56 26.51 -7.12 14.61
N SER A 57 26.92 -7.00 13.34
CA SER A 57 28.23 -6.45 12.95
C SER A 57 28.42 -4.98 13.36
N MET A 58 27.37 -4.15 13.49
CA MET A 58 27.49 -2.81 14.11
C MET A 58 27.64 -2.86 15.64
N ILE A 59 27.27 -3.99 16.27
CA ILE A 59 27.30 -4.18 17.73
C ILE A 59 28.62 -4.88 18.14
N HIS A 60 29.22 -5.66 17.25
CA HIS A 60 30.39 -6.50 17.53
C HIS A 60 31.70 -6.09 16.84
N THR A 61 31.73 -5.07 15.98
CA THR A 61 33.01 -4.41 15.65
C THR A 61 33.41 -3.51 16.82
N GLY A 62 33.90 -4.11 17.90
CA GLY A 62 34.64 -3.41 18.94
C GLY A 62 36.00 -2.92 18.44
N LEU A 63 36.06 -2.18 17.33
CA LEU A 63 37.30 -1.86 16.64
C LEU A 63 37.56 -0.36 16.57
N THR A 64 38.59 -0.02 17.32
CA THR A 64 39.48 1.14 17.34
C THR A 64 40.15 1.44 15.97
N GLN A 65 39.45 1.32 14.83
CA GLN A 65 40.00 1.71 13.52
C GLN A 65 39.05 2.65 12.77
N PRO A 66 39.50 3.87 12.41
CA PRO A 66 38.78 4.74 11.48
C PRO A 66 39.00 4.23 10.06
N GLY A 67 37.95 3.76 9.39
CA GLY A 67 38.02 3.26 8.02
C GLY A 67 36.74 3.52 7.24
N ASP A 68 36.84 4.26 6.14
CA ASP A 68 35.77 4.70 5.22
C ASP A 68 34.68 3.64 4.92
N LEU A 69 35.06 2.36 4.84
CA LEU A 69 34.15 1.27 4.46
C LEU A 69 33.06 0.97 5.51
N LEU A 70 33.36 1.17 6.80
CA LEU A 70 32.35 1.00 7.86
C LEU A 70 31.34 2.15 7.86
N ASP A 71 31.79 3.35 7.49
CA ASP A 71 30.93 4.53 7.39
C ASP A 71 29.95 4.38 6.20
N GLU A 72 30.43 3.89 5.05
CA GLU A 72 29.60 3.66 3.85
C GLU A 72 28.51 2.60 4.09
N VAL A 73 28.86 1.46 4.69
CA VAL A 73 27.87 0.42 5.04
C VAL A 73 26.87 0.95 6.09
N THR A 74 27.33 1.74 7.05
CA THR A 74 26.45 2.34 8.06
C THR A 74 25.48 3.33 7.44
N GLU A 75 25.94 4.12 6.47
CA GLU A 75 25.08 5.04 5.71
C GLU A 75 23.99 4.28 4.94
N LEU A 76 24.34 3.19 4.25
CA LEU A 76 23.38 2.35 3.52
C LEU A 76 22.27 1.78 4.42
N TRP A 77 22.65 1.21 5.57
CA TRP A 77 21.68 0.71 6.55
C TRP A 77 20.83 1.83 7.16
N SER A 78 21.42 3.00 7.41
CA SER A 78 20.69 4.16 7.91
C SER A 78 19.63 4.64 6.91
N GLY A 79 19.97 4.66 5.61
CA GLY A 79 19.06 4.99 4.52
C GLY A 79 17.91 3.99 4.39
N LEU A 80 18.20 2.70 4.49
CA LEU A 80 17.19 1.64 4.50
C LEU A 80 16.22 1.78 5.69
N ARG A 81 16.73 2.09 6.89
CA ARG A 81 15.91 2.31 8.08
C ARG A 81 15.04 3.56 7.93
N ALA A 82 15.59 4.65 7.41
CA ALA A 82 14.83 5.87 7.14
C ALA A 82 13.69 5.61 6.14
N ALA A 83 13.94 4.83 5.09
CA ALA A 83 12.91 4.41 4.15
C ALA A 83 11.80 3.57 4.80
N ALA A 84 12.14 2.65 5.71
CA ALA A 84 11.15 1.85 6.45
C ALA A 84 10.29 2.71 7.40
N THR A 85 10.90 3.70 8.05
CA THR A 85 10.17 4.69 8.85
C THR A 85 9.23 5.53 7.99
N GLN A 86 9.69 5.98 6.82
CA GLN A 86 8.86 6.73 5.87
C GLN A 86 7.67 5.89 5.37
N LEU A 87 7.87 4.59 5.10
CA LEU A 87 6.78 3.68 4.76
C LEU A 87 5.74 3.61 5.89
N THR A 88 6.20 3.45 7.13
CA THR A 88 5.31 3.39 8.31
C THR A 88 4.50 4.69 8.49
N ILE A 89 5.12 5.85 8.28
CA ILE A 89 4.44 7.15 8.32
C ILE A 89 3.37 7.22 7.22
N SER A 90 3.70 6.83 5.99
CA SER A 90 2.75 6.85 4.87
C SER A 90 1.56 5.89 5.06
N LEU A 91 1.79 4.71 5.67
CA LEU A 91 0.73 3.77 6.06
C LEU A 91 -0.22 4.39 7.09
N ALA A 92 0.32 5.07 8.10
CA ALA A 92 -0.47 5.75 9.12
C ALA A 92 -1.31 6.89 8.53
N ALA A 93 -0.74 7.65 7.58
CA ALA A 93 -1.41 8.74 6.89
C ALA A 93 -2.54 8.25 5.96
N MET A 94 -2.36 7.10 5.31
CA MET A 94 -3.37 6.53 4.39
C MET A 94 -4.50 5.77 5.13
N ARG A 95 -4.23 5.23 6.33
CA ARG A 95 -5.19 4.48 7.15
C ARG A 95 -6.58 5.14 7.31
N PRO A 96 -6.74 6.44 7.62
CA PRO A 96 -8.06 7.06 7.74
C PRO A 96 -8.80 7.19 6.41
N ARG A 97 -8.09 7.18 5.27
CA ARG A 97 -8.67 7.35 3.94
C ARG A 97 -7.97 6.44 2.90
N PRO A 98 -8.22 5.11 2.92
CA PRO A 98 -7.54 4.15 2.05
C PRO A 98 -7.79 4.33 0.54
N LEU A 99 -8.81 5.10 0.17
CA LEU A 99 -9.18 5.38 -1.21
C LEU A 99 -8.78 6.78 -1.66
N ASP A 100 -8.08 7.53 -0.81
CA ASP A 100 -7.57 8.85 -1.16
C ASP A 100 -6.42 8.74 -2.17
N PRO A 101 -6.51 9.42 -3.32
CA PRO A 101 -5.55 9.24 -4.40
C PRO A 101 -4.16 9.81 -4.09
N ASP A 102 -4.08 10.81 -3.23
CA ASP A 102 -2.82 11.46 -2.85
C ASP A 102 -2.12 10.63 -1.78
N ALA A 103 -2.86 10.16 -0.77
CA ALA A 103 -2.31 9.22 0.22
C ALA A 103 -1.80 7.91 -0.43
N ALA A 104 -2.52 7.37 -1.41
CA ALA A 104 -2.09 6.20 -2.18
C ALA A 104 -0.81 6.46 -2.99
N ALA A 105 -0.65 7.66 -3.55
CA ALA A 105 0.57 8.04 -4.26
C ALA A 105 1.77 8.12 -3.31
N THR A 106 1.62 8.80 -2.17
CA THR A 106 2.66 8.90 -1.14
C THR A 106 3.07 7.52 -0.60
N LEU A 107 2.10 6.62 -0.35
CA LEU A 107 2.41 5.24 0.08
C LEU A 107 3.17 4.48 -1.03
N SER A 108 2.78 4.66 -2.28
CA SER A 108 3.48 4.04 -3.41
C SER A 108 4.93 4.50 -3.51
N GLU A 109 5.18 5.81 -3.35
CA GLU A 109 6.53 6.37 -3.39
C GLU A 109 7.38 5.89 -2.21
N ALA A 110 6.83 5.87 -1.00
CA ALA A 110 7.54 5.36 0.18
C ALA A 110 7.92 3.88 0.02
N ARG A 111 7.06 3.07 -0.59
CA ARG A 111 7.33 1.67 -0.91
C ARG A 111 8.45 1.52 -1.96
N ASP A 112 8.42 2.34 -3.00
CA ASP A 112 9.46 2.34 -4.04
C ASP A 112 10.82 2.73 -3.44
N VAL A 113 10.86 3.75 -2.58
CA VAL A 113 12.06 4.18 -1.84
C VAL A 113 12.61 3.05 -0.97
N LEU A 114 11.75 2.35 -0.21
CA LEU A 114 12.19 1.22 0.61
C LEU A 114 12.76 0.08 -0.24
N THR A 115 12.08 -0.27 -1.32
CA THR A 115 12.53 -1.34 -2.23
C THR A 115 13.88 -1.01 -2.84
N ASN A 116 14.06 0.24 -3.30
CA ASN A 116 15.33 0.70 -3.86
C ASN A 116 16.45 0.74 -2.82
N ALA A 117 16.16 1.16 -1.58
CA ALA A 117 17.14 1.14 -0.50
C ALA A 117 17.58 -0.29 -0.18
N TRP A 118 16.64 -1.25 -0.16
CA TRP A 118 16.96 -2.66 0.03
C TRP A 118 17.87 -3.19 -1.09
N ILE A 119 17.56 -2.87 -2.35
CA ILE A 119 18.38 -3.27 -3.50
C ILE A 119 19.81 -2.76 -3.34
N ARG A 120 20.00 -1.47 -3.00
CA ARG A 120 21.34 -0.89 -2.77
C ARG A 120 22.08 -1.62 -1.67
N VAL A 121 21.47 -1.83 -0.50
CA VAL A 121 22.10 -2.59 0.60
C VAL A 121 22.45 -4.01 0.14
N SER A 122 21.60 -4.66 -0.66
CA SER A 122 21.86 -6.03 -1.14
C SER A 122 22.97 -6.12 -2.21
N GLN A 123 23.22 -5.05 -2.97
CA GLN A 123 24.23 -5.03 -4.03
C GLN A 123 25.57 -4.51 -3.50
N GLU A 124 25.58 -3.28 -2.99
CA GLU A 124 26.80 -2.54 -2.62
C GLU A 124 27.45 -3.15 -1.38
N ALA A 125 26.66 -3.63 -0.41
CA ALA A 125 27.24 -4.22 0.79
C ALA A 125 27.76 -5.65 0.57
N ASN A 126 27.36 -6.33 -0.52
CA ASN A 126 27.98 -7.58 -0.93
C ASN A 126 29.34 -7.38 -1.60
N ASP A 127 29.53 -6.27 -2.33
CA ASP A 127 30.78 -5.93 -3.02
C ASP A 127 31.87 -5.40 -2.07
N LEU A 128 31.50 -4.69 -1.00
CA LEU A 128 32.47 -4.00 -0.12
C LEU A 128 33.07 -4.87 1.01
N ALA A 129 32.42 -5.97 1.43
CA ALA A 129 32.85 -6.71 2.64
C ALA A 129 32.52 -8.22 2.72
N GLY A 130 31.85 -8.83 1.74
CA GLY A 130 31.36 -10.21 1.83
C GLY A 130 30.08 -10.35 2.67
N SER A 131 29.07 -11.04 2.11
CA SER A 131 27.69 -11.26 2.59
C SER A 131 27.19 -10.31 3.71
N SER A 132 26.83 -9.08 3.35
CA SER A 132 26.37 -8.07 4.34
C SER A 132 24.93 -8.26 4.81
N ILE A 133 24.11 -9.05 4.12
CA ILE A 133 22.75 -9.40 4.54
C ILE A 133 22.71 -10.88 4.90
N PRO A 134 22.30 -11.26 6.13
CA PRO A 134 22.13 -12.67 6.47
C PRO A 134 21.13 -13.35 5.51
N GLU A 135 21.45 -14.53 4.98
CA GLU A 135 20.57 -15.27 4.05
C GLU A 135 19.13 -15.46 4.59
N LYS A 136 18.99 -15.58 5.91
CA LYS A 136 17.67 -15.64 6.57
C LYS A 136 16.88 -14.36 6.34
N LEU A 137 17.51 -13.20 6.51
CA LEU A 137 16.89 -11.89 6.33
C LEU A 137 16.51 -11.68 4.86
N GLU A 138 17.40 -12.06 3.94
CA GLU A 138 17.12 -11.97 2.50
C GLU A 138 15.94 -12.86 2.07
N ARG A 139 15.86 -14.09 2.60
CA ARG A 139 14.71 -14.99 2.36
C ARG A 139 13.41 -14.41 2.93
N GLN A 140 13.44 -13.88 4.16
CA GLN A 140 12.27 -13.25 4.77
C GLN A 140 11.82 -12.02 3.97
N TRP A 141 12.76 -11.21 3.51
CA TRP A 141 12.48 -10.05 2.66
C TRP A 141 11.81 -10.48 1.35
N ARG A 142 12.35 -11.48 0.65
CA ARG A 142 11.77 -12.01 -0.60
C ARG A 142 10.35 -12.52 -0.40
N GLU A 143 10.12 -13.27 0.68
CA GLU A 143 8.79 -13.80 1.00
C GLU A 143 7.79 -12.66 1.24
N LEU A 144 8.11 -11.71 2.12
CA LEU A 144 7.24 -10.56 2.40
C LEU A 144 7.04 -9.66 1.16
N SER A 145 8.05 -9.55 0.30
CA SER A 145 7.96 -8.82 -0.98
C SER A 145 7.01 -9.50 -1.97
N SER A 146 7.00 -10.83 -1.99
CA SER A 146 6.02 -11.59 -2.76
C SER A 146 4.59 -11.39 -2.22
N GLN A 147 4.42 -11.51 -0.91
CA GLN A 147 3.12 -11.34 -0.25
C GLN A 147 2.56 -9.92 -0.38
N SER A 148 3.37 -8.90 -0.17
CA SER A 148 2.97 -7.49 -0.31
C SER A 148 2.60 -7.14 -1.77
N ARG A 149 3.30 -7.68 -2.76
CA ARG A 149 2.96 -7.53 -4.18
C ARG A 149 1.60 -8.17 -4.49
N ALA A 150 1.36 -9.40 -4.05
CA ALA A 150 0.08 -10.07 -4.23
C ALA A 150 -1.07 -9.31 -3.52
N ALA A 151 -0.83 -8.77 -2.32
CA ALA A 151 -1.80 -7.94 -1.61
C ALA A 151 -2.07 -6.61 -2.36
N ALA A 152 -1.05 -5.99 -2.94
CA ALA A 152 -1.19 -4.77 -3.73
C ALA A 152 -2.03 -5.02 -4.99
N GLU A 153 -1.82 -6.14 -5.69
CA GLU A 153 -2.65 -6.54 -6.83
C GLU A 153 -4.12 -6.71 -6.43
N ARG A 154 -4.39 -7.36 -5.29
CA ARG A 154 -5.77 -7.50 -4.76
C ARG A 154 -6.42 -6.15 -4.47
N PHE A 155 -5.67 -5.24 -3.84
CA PHE A 155 -6.13 -3.87 -3.58
C PHE A 155 -6.41 -3.12 -4.89
N ASN A 156 -5.49 -3.16 -5.84
CA ASN A 156 -5.63 -2.51 -7.14
C ASN A 156 -6.85 -3.02 -7.91
N ASN A 157 -7.07 -4.34 -7.91
CA ASN A 157 -8.25 -4.95 -8.51
C ASN A 157 -9.54 -4.48 -7.84
N ALA A 158 -9.56 -4.34 -6.51
CA ALA A 158 -10.72 -3.79 -5.80
C ALA A 158 -10.97 -2.32 -6.14
N VAL A 159 -9.92 -1.50 -6.23
CA VAL A 159 -9.98 -0.10 -6.67
C VAL A 159 -10.51 0.00 -8.11
N ILE A 160 -10.07 -0.86 -9.03
CA ILE A 160 -10.57 -0.90 -10.41
C ILE A 160 -12.07 -1.20 -10.44
N ARG A 161 -12.54 -2.20 -9.68
CA ARG A 161 -13.98 -2.52 -9.59
C ARG A 161 -14.78 -1.37 -9.00
N TYR A 162 -14.28 -0.74 -7.95
CA TYR A 162 -14.90 0.44 -7.32
C TYR A 162 -15.00 1.61 -8.32
N ASN A 163 -13.90 1.96 -8.98
CA ASN A 163 -13.83 3.03 -9.99
C ASN A 163 -14.72 2.74 -11.20
N GLY A 164 -14.83 1.48 -11.60
CA GLY A 164 -15.76 1.05 -12.64
C GLY A 164 -17.21 1.25 -12.22
N ALA A 165 -17.56 0.88 -10.99
CA ALA A 165 -18.94 0.98 -10.49
C ALA A 165 -19.41 2.44 -10.34
N ILE A 166 -18.55 3.37 -9.87
CA ILE A 166 -18.92 4.80 -9.77
C ILE A 166 -19.19 5.45 -11.14
N ARG A 167 -18.72 4.85 -12.24
CA ARG A 167 -18.93 5.32 -13.62
C ARG A 167 -20.15 4.69 -14.31
N GLN A 168 -20.82 3.72 -13.68
CA GLN A 168 -22.00 3.05 -14.23
C GLN A 168 -23.29 3.80 -13.86
N PHE A 169 -24.30 3.78 -14.73
CA PHE A 169 -25.63 4.30 -14.40
C PHE A 169 -26.37 3.31 -13.46
N PRO A 170 -27.00 3.75 -12.34
CA PRO A 170 -27.20 5.13 -11.84
C PRO A 170 -26.08 5.66 -10.99
N ALA A 171 -25.13 4.82 -10.62
CA ALA A 171 -24.10 5.15 -9.66
C ALA A 171 -23.36 6.45 -9.99
N LEU A 172 -23.27 6.83 -11.27
CA LEU A 172 -22.79 8.15 -11.71
C LEU A 172 -23.59 9.33 -11.10
N LEU A 173 -24.93 9.26 -11.08
CA LEU A 173 -25.80 10.27 -10.46
C LEU A 173 -25.64 10.29 -8.94
N LEU A 174 -25.56 9.11 -8.34
CA LEU A 174 -25.35 8.96 -6.90
C LEU A 174 -23.94 9.39 -6.47
N ALA A 175 -22.94 9.23 -7.32
CA ALA A 175 -21.55 9.57 -7.02
C ALA A 175 -21.38 11.07 -6.78
N GLY A 176 -22.08 11.90 -7.56
CA GLY A 176 -22.13 13.35 -7.34
C GLY A 176 -22.86 13.72 -6.04
N LEU A 177 -24.02 13.11 -5.77
CA LEU A 177 -24.84 13.43 -4.59
C LEU A 177 -24.21 12.96 -3.26
N PHE A 178 -23.52 11.82 -3.27
CA PHE A 178 -22.94 11.18 -2.08
C PHE A 178 -21.40 11.23 -2.05
N ALA A 179 -20.79 12.09 -2.87
CA ALA A 179 -19.35 12.34 -2.91
C ALA A 179 -18.48 11.07 -3.07
N PHE A 180 -18.91 10.09 -3.87
CA PHE A 180 -18.04 8.97 -4.25
C PHE A 180 -17.02 9.46 -5.28
N LYS A 181 -15.74 9.43 -4.90
CA LYS A 181 -14.63 9.90 -5.74
C LYS A 181 -13.82 8.72 -6.29
N PRO A 182 -13.25 8.83 -7.51
CA PRO A 182 -12.29 7.86 -7.99
C PRO A 182 -11.10 7.71 -7.03
N ALA A 183 -10.71 6.46 -6.79
CA ALA A 183 -9.55 6.10 -5.97
C ALA A 183 -8.33 5.78 -6.84
N ARG A 184 -7.14 5.77 -6.24
CA ARG A 184 -5.89 5.34 -6.88
C ARG A 184 -5.39 4.05 -6.21
N GLY A 185 -4.90 3.11 -7.03
CA GLY A 185 -4.20 1.92 -6.54
C GLY A 185 -2.76 2.23 -6.11
N ILE A 186 -2.05 1.24 -5.59
CA ILE A 186 -0.61 1.33 -5.29
C ILE A 186 0.17 0.79 -6.49
N ARG A 187 1.28 1.42 -6.90
CA ARG A 187 2.09 0.87 -8.00
C ARG A 187 2.63 -0.51 -7.60
N ALA A 188 2.64 -1.42 -8.56
CA ALA A 188 3.44 -2.62 -8.43
C ALA A 188 4.90 -2.18 -8.56
N GLY A 189 5.58 -1.96 -7.44
CA GLY A 189 7.03 -1.78 -7.38
C GLY A 189 7.72 -2.83 -8.28
N SER A 190 8.66 -2.35 -9.08
CA SER A 190 9.42 -3.07 -10.11
C SER A 190 10.27 -4.18 -9.52
#